data_AF-A0A925LMK5-F1
#
_entry.id   AF-A0A925LMK5-F1
#
_cell.length_a   1.000
_cell.length_b   1.000
_cell.length_c   1.000
_cell.angle_alpha   90.00
_cell.angle_beta   90.00
_cell.angle_gamma   90.00
#
_symmetry.space_group_name_H-M   'P 1'
#
loop_
_entity.id
_entity.type
_entity.pdbx_description
1 polymer ?
#
loop_
_entity_poly.entity_id
_entity_poly.type
_entity_poly.pdbx_seq_one_letter_code
_entity_poly.pdbx_strand_id
1 'polypeptide(L)'
;MTVHIYENTIRFWFALVAVLMICAASNAVYAADARRNIWQSRDQFVAVERQDPAGDAPAVANDHPLELPLDRLAAILSSIKVRSAESEKPGSLFTEAAVQVLVPNLQKALQQASPGEDVVFAVIGLHKALYGLARSPRVTTGRIFYKSGKLNLIVGLVQQEINDRDDRRLSPFTPGSRQKASPGEWTLLTDTPLVRRDWMAFGEEWQAPDLPATVVEKKDAARQPVKRHEDLRKPAERLATLNELKEQGLITEDEYRVKRLEILNGI
;
A
#
# COMPACT_ATOMS: atom_id res chain seq x y z
N MET A 1 -53.01 -37.32 38.68
CA MET A 1 -51.60 -37.11 39.07
C MET A 1 -50.62 -37.23 37.90
N THR A 2 -51.09 -37.13 36.64
CA THR A 2 -50.28 -37.43 35.44
C THR A 2 -50.04 -36.19 34.56
N VAL A 3 -50.81 -35.10 34.78
CA VAL A 3 -50.72 -33.87 33.98
C VAL A 3 -49.57 -32.97 34.44
N HIS A 4 -49.25 -32.92 35.74
CA HIS A 4 -48.14 -32.12 36.25
C HIS A 4 -46.74 -32.63 35.88
N ILE A 5 -46.60 -33.88 35.44
CA ILE A 5 -45.30 -34.44 35.05
C ILE A 5 -44.92 -33.99 33.63
N TYR A 6 -45.90 -33.73 32.76
CA TYR A 6 -45.67 -33.30 31.36
C TYR A 6 -45.29 -31.82 31.22
N GLU A 7 -45.79 -30.93 32.08
CA GLU A 7 -45.44 -29.50 32.02
C GLU A 7 -43.99 -29.24 32.46
N ASN A 8 -43.48 -30.01 33.42
CA ASN A 8 -42.12 -29.86 33.90
C ASN A 8 -41.06 -30.37 32.92
N THR A 9 -41.36 -31.43 32.16
CA THR A 9 -40.45 -31.95 31.13
C THR A 9 -40.37 -31.03 29.91
N ILE A 10 -41.46 -30.39 29.52
CA ILE A 10 -41.48 -29.40 28.43
C ILE A 10 -40.68 -28.14 28.83
N ARG A 11 -40.85 -27.64 30.06
CA ARG A 11 -40.09 -26.48 30.57
C ARG A 11 -38.58 -26.76 30.67
N PHE A 12 -38.19 -27.98 31.02
CA PHE A 12 -36.78 -28.40 31.04
C PHE A 12 -36.17 -28.46 29.63
N TRP A 13 -36.92 -28.93 28.63
CA TRP A 13 -36.46 -28.96 27.24
C TRP A 13 -36.31 -27.57 26.62
N PHE A 14 -37.23 -26.64 26.90
CA PHE A 14 -37.10 -25.25 26.46
C PHE A 14 -35.91 -24.53 27.14
N ALA A 15 -35.65 -24.80 28.42
CA ALA A 15 -34.48 -24.25 29.12
C ALA A 15 -33.16 -24.81 28.56
N LEU A 16 -33.11 -26.10 28.21
CA LEU A 16 -31.93 -26.74 27.62
C LEU A 16 -31.62 -26.23 26.22
N VAL A 17 -32.65 -26.01 25.37
CA VAL A 17 -32.50 -25.41 24.03
C VAL A 17 -32.10 -23.93 24.12
N ALA A 18 -32.63 -23.19 25.09
CA ALA A 18 -32.23 -21.80 25.33
C ALA A 18 -30.77 -21.70 25.80
N VAL A 19 -30.30 -22.59 26.68
CA VAL A 19 -28.90 -22.63 27.12
C VAL A 19 -27.97 -23.09 25.98
N LEU A 20 -28.36 -24.04 25.14
CA LEU A 20 -27.59 -24.43 23.95
C LEU A 20 -27.54 -23.31 22.88
N MET A 21 -28.60 -22.53 22.70
CA MET A 21 -28.61 -21.33 21.84
C MET A 21 -27.72 -20.20 22.40
N ILE A 22 -27.69 -20.02 23.72
CA ILE A 22 -26.82 -19.04 24.39
C ILE A 22 -25.34 -19.49 24.33
N CYS A 23 -25.05 -20.79 24.42
CA CYS A 23 -23.70 -21.32 24.24
C CYS A 23 -23.22 -21.28 22.77
N ALA A 24 -24.12 -21.42 21.78
CA ALA A 24 -23.79 -21.26 20.37
C ALA A 24 -23.47 -19.80 19.99
N ALA A 25 -24.03 -18.82 20.71
CA ALA A 25 -23.70 -17.40 20.53
C ALA A 25 -22.38 -16.98 21.23
N SER A 26 -21.84 -17.82 22.11
CA SER A 26 -20.66 -17.48 22.94
C SER A 26 -19.32 -17.73 22.25
N ASN A 27 -19.28 -18.50 21.15
CA ASN A 27 -18.05 -18.78 20.42
C ASN A 27 -17.62 -17.66 19.46
N ALA A 28 -18.45 -16.64 19.24
CA ALA A 28 -18.15 -15.54 18.32
C ALA A 28 -17.29 -14.42 18.94
N VAL A 29 -17.13 -14.39 20.27
CA VAL A 29 -16.50 -13.26 20.97
C VAL A 29 -14.98 -13.41 21.13
N TYR A 30 -14.40 -14.58 20.81
CA TYR A 30 -12.97 -14.87 20.98
C TYR A 30 -12.22 -15.20 19.69
N ALA A 31 -12.76 -14.80 18.52
CA ALA A 31 -11.90 -14.57 17.36
C ALA A 31 -11.18 -13.24 17.58
N ALA A 32 -9.94 -13.33 18.09
CA ALA A 32 -8.99 -12.23 18.12
C ALA A 32 -9.02 -11.43 16.81
N ASP A 33 -8.66 -10.15 16.89
CA ASP A 33 -8.36 -9.20 15.80
C ASP A 33 -7.42 -9.76 14.71
N ALA A 34 -7.85 -10.81 14.02
CA ALA A 34 -7.02 -11.59 13.14
C ALA A 34 -7.03 -10.91 11.78
N ARG A 35 -6.04 -10.06 11.58
CA ARG A 35 -5.67 -9.58 10.25
C ARG A 35 -5.59 -10.77 9.29
N ARG A 36 -6.46 -10.76 8.28
CA ARG A 36 -6.58 -11.79 7.24
C ARG A 36 -5.73 -11.40 6.04
N ASN A 37 -4.59 -12.05 5.85
CA ASN A 37 -3.72 -11.77 4.71
C ASN A 37 -4.38 -12.25 3.40
N ILE A 38 -4.47 -11.33 2.43
CA ILE A 38 -4.94 -11.61 1.07
C ILE A 38 -3.76 -11.97 0.17
N TRP A 39 -2.63 -11.32 0.41
CA TRP A 39 -1.35 -11.55 -0.24
C TRP A 39 -0.20 -11.16 0.68
N GLN A 40 0.93 -11.87 0.59
CA GLN A 40 2.15 -11.56 1.32
C GLN A 40 3.37 -12.02 0.52
N SER A 41 4.42 -11.19 0.51
CA SER A 41 5.73 -11.53 -0.04
C SER A 41 6.82 -10.81 0.74
N ARG A 42 7.65 -11.56 1.48
CA ARG A 42 8.57 -11.01 2.49
C ARG A 42 7.81 -10.07 3.43
N ASP A 43 8.24 -8.82 3.54
CA ASP A 43 7.61 -7.80 4.39
C ASP A 43 6.48 -7.03 3.71
N GLN A 44 6.23 -7.30 2.42
CA GLN A 44 5.11 -6.71 1.69
C GLN A 44 3.83 -7.51 1.91
N PHE A 45 2.70 -6.83 1.97
CA PHE A 45 1.42 -7.47 2.17
C PHE A 45 0.25 -6.65 1.65
N VAL A 46 -0.86 -7.35 1.43
CA VAL A 46 -2.22 -6.81 1.42
C VAL A 46 -3.06 -7.68 2.34
N ALA A 47 -3.79 -7.07 3.26
CA ALA A 47 -4.59 -7.78 4.25
C ALA A 47 -5.90 -7.04 4.54
N VAL A 48 -6.84 -7.74 5.14
CA VAL A 48 -8.08 -7.19 5.69
C VAL A 48 -7.99 -7.26 7.21
N GLU A 49 -8.32 -6.19 7.91
CA GLU A 49 -8.34 -6.15 9.37
C GLU A 49 -9.56 -5.36 9.88
N ARG A 50 -9.88 -5.45 11.17
CA ARG A 50 -10.94 -4.64 11.76
C ARG A 50 -10.63 -3.15 11.56
N GLN A 51 -11.69 -2.35 11.43
CA GLN A 51 -11.56 -0.90 11.40
C GLN A 51 -10.75 -0.41 12.61
N ASP A 52 -9.87 0.56 12.36
CA ASP A 52 -9.10 1.22 13.40
C ASP A 52 -10.08 1.83 14.43
N PRO A 53 -10.06 1.44 15.72
CA PRO A 53 -11.08 1.82 16.69
C PRO A 53 -11.15 3.34 16.88
N ALA A 54 -12.34 3.91 16.72
CA ALA A 54 -12.59 5.34 16.91
C ALA A 54 -12.80 5.71 18.39
N GLY A 55 -11.82 5.37 19.24
CA GLY A 55 -11.94 5.57 20.69
C GLY A 55 -13.20 4.88 21.24
N ASP A 56 -13.99 5.61 22.04
CA ASP A 56 -15.24 5.10 22.64
C ASP A 56 -16.44 5.15 21.68
N ALA A 57 -16.30 5.74 20.49
CA ALA A 57 -17.39 5.83 19.53
C ALA A 57 -17.51 4.52 18.74
N PRO A 58 -18.74 4.02 18.50
CA PRO A 58 -18.94 2.84 17.67
C PRO A 58 -18.38 3.09 16.26
N ALA A 59 -17.57 2.13 15.79
CA ALA A 59 -16.97 2.19 14.47
C ALA A 59 -18.06 2.26 13.40
N VAL A 60 -18.00 3.29 12.55
CA VAL A 60 -19.01 3.49 11.50
C VAL A 60 -18.70 2.57 10.33
N ALA A 61 -19.67 1.71 10.00
CA ALA A 61 -19.58 0.74 8.92
C ALA A 61 -19.12 1.36 7.58
N ASN A 62 -18.30 0.61 6.87
CA ASN A 62 -17.89 0.85 5.49
C ASN A 62 -18.92 0.27 4.52
N ASP A 63 -18.92 0.78 3.29
CA ASP A 63 -19.72 0.29 2.17
C ASP A 63 -18.97 -0.88 1.49
N HIS A 64 -18.77 -1.95 2.27
CA HIS A 64 -18.08 -3.17 1.86
C HIS A 64 -19.03 -4.39 1.88
N PRO A 65 -18.80 -5.42 1.04
CA PRO A 65 -17.70 -5.55 0.07
C PRO A 65 -17.85 -4.58 -1.12
N LEU A 66 -16.72 -4.23 -1.73
CA LEU A 66 -16.69 -3.36 -2.91
C LEU A 66 -16.05 -4.09 -4.09
N GLU A 67 -16.74 -4.09 -5.22
CA GLU A 67 -16.16 -4.41 -6.52
C GLU A 67 -15.74 -3.12 -7.23
N LEU A 68 -14.43 -2.88 -7.34
CA LEU A 68 -13.87 -1.71 -8.02
C LEU A 68 -13.06 -2.18 -9.24
N PRO A 69 -13.26 -1.59 -10.44
CA PRO A 69 -12.50 -1.99 -11.63
C PRO A 69 -10.98 -1.81 -11.45
N LEU A 70 -10.19 -2.75 -11.97
CA LEU A 70 -8.73 -2.74 -11.89
C LEU A 70 -8.14 -1.45 -12.47
N ASP A 71 -8.61 -1.01 -13.63
CA ASP A 71 -8.12 0.21 -14.30
C ASP A 71 -8.37 1.47 -13.48
N ARG A 72 -9.51 1.53 -12.75
CA ARG A 72 -9.82 2.64 -11.86
C ARG A 72 -8.88 2.66 -10.65
N LEU A 73 -8.62 1.51 -10.04
CA LEU A 73 -7.63 1.38 -8.97
C LEU A 73 -6.23 1.77 -9.46
N ALA A 74 -5.82 1.31 -10.64
CA ALA A 74 -4.53 1.62 -11.23
C ALA A 74 -4.37 3.12 -11.49
N ALA A 75 -5.40 3.76 -12.04
CA ALA A 75 -5.44 5.20 -12.27
C ALA A 75 -5.30 6.01 -10.98
N ILE A 76 -6.08 5.65 -9.94
CA ILE A 76 -6.01 6.31 -8.62
C ILE A 76 -4.61 6.18 -8.02
N LEU A 77 -4.05 4.97 -7.96
CA LEU A 77 -2.74 4.78 -7.34
C LEU A 77 -1.61 5.47 -8.13
N SER A 78 -1.73 5.54 -9.46
CA SER A 78 -0.71 6.15 -10.33
C SER A 78 -0.76 7.69 -10.34
N SER A 79 -1.91 8.29 -10.01
CA SER A 79 -2.08 9.74 -9.99
C SER A 79 -1.39 10.39 -8.79
N ILE A 80 -1.23 9.65 -7.68
CA ILE A 80 -0.73 10.21 -6.42
C ILE A 80 0.77 10.49 -6.52
N LYS A 81 1.13 11.76 -6.33
CA LYS A 81 2.52 12.22 -6.20
C LYS A 81 2.82 12.58 -4.75
N VAL A 82 4.11 12.60 -4.42
CA VAL A 82 4.63 13.02 -3.13
C VAL A 82 5.82 13.93 -3.33
N ARG A 83 5.88 14.99 -2.53
CA ARG A 83 7.08 15.80 -2.34
C ARG A 83 7.63 15.50 -0.95
N SER A 84 8.85 14.99 -0.86
CA SER A 84 9.55 14.78 0.42
C SER A 84 10.44 15.98 0.74
N ALA A 85 10.80 16.15 2.01
CA ALA A 85 11.79 17.18 2.40
C ALA A 85 13.18 16.95 1.76
N GLU A 86 13.53 15.69 1.47
CA GLU A 86 14.80 15.31 0.83
C GLU A 86 14.86 15.63 -0.67
N SER A 87 13.73 15.92 -1.32
CA SER A 87 13.66 16.13 -2.77
C SER A 87 12.73 17.29 -3.13
N GLU A 88 13.28 18.31 -3.78
CA GLU A 88 12.48 19.43 -4.30
C GLU A 88 11.47 18.98 -5.37
N LYS A 89 11.83 17.97 -6.17
CA LYS A 89 10.99 17.47 -7.27
C LYS A 89 10.00 16.43 -6.74
N PRO A 90 8.69 16.61 -7.01
CA PRO A 90 7.69 15.58 -6.76
C PRO A 90 8.00 14.26 -7.48
N GLY A 91 7.84 13.15 -6.78
CA GLY A 91 7.88 11.80 -7.34
C GLY A 91 6.52 11.11 -7.27
N SER A 92 6.33 10.02 -8.01
CA SER A 92 5.17 9.15 -7.80
C SER A 92 5.23 8.52 -6.41
N LEU A 93 4.12 8.51 -5.67
CA LEU A 93 4.05 7.86 -4.37
C LEU A 93 4.34 6.35 -4.51
N PHE A 94 3.70 5.73 -5.50
CA PHE A 94 3.91 4.34 -5.88
C PHE A 94 4.70 4.24 -7.19
N THR A 95 5.61 3.28 -7.27
CA THR A 95 6.24 2.91 -8.54
C THR A 95 5.26 2.12 -9.41
N GLU A 96 5.49 2.07 -10.72
CA GLU A 96 4.66 1.25 -11.63
C GLU A 96 4.63 -0.22 -11.19
N ALA A 97 5.77 -0.78 -10.79
CA ALA A 97 5.85 -2.15 -10.26
C ALA A 97 5.04 -2.33 -8.97
N ALA A 98 5.05 -1.34 -8.07
CA ALA A 98 4.21 -1.37 -6.86
C ALA A 98 2.72 -1.33 -7.21
N VAL A 99 2.32 -0.54 -8.21
CA VAL A 99 0.93 -0.49 -8.70
C VAL A 99 0.51 -1.85 -9.28
N GLN A 100 1.35 -2.48 -10.10
CA GLN A 100 1.08 -3.81 -10.67
C GLN A 100 0.89 -4.90 -9.60
N VAL A 101 1.61 -4.80 -8.48
CA VAL A 101 1.43 -5.69 -7.33
C VAL A 101 0.16 -5.34 -6.54
N LEU A 102 -0.08 -4.06 -6.27
CA LEU A 102 -1.18 -3.62 -5.41
C LEU A 102 -2.55 -3.83 -6.04
N VAL A 103 -2.75 -3.43 -7.30
CA VAL A 103 -4.07 -3.35 -7.95
C VAL A 103 -4.87 -4.66 -7.86
N PRO A 104 -4.36 -5.83 -8.29
CA PRO A 104 -5.14 -7.08 -8.20
C PRO A 104 -5.37 -7.54 -6.75
N ASN A 105 -4.39 -7.32 -5.87
CA ASN A 105 -4.49 -7.75 -4.47
C ASN A 105 -5.45 -6.87 -3.66
N LEU A 106 -5.45 -5.55 -3.92
CA LEU A 106 -6.38 -4.60 -3.32
C LEU A 106 -7.81 -4.82 -3.80
N GLN A 107 -8.02 -5.08 -5.10
CA GLN A 107 -9.35 -5.41 -5.62
C GLN A 107 -9.90 -6.65 -4.89
N LYS A 108 -9.11 -7.73 -4.83
CA LYS A 108 -9.48 -8.96 -4.12
C LYS A 108 -9.78 -8.70 -2.64
N ALA A 109 -9.00 -7.85 -1.98
CA ALA A 109 -9.21 -7.50 -0.58
C ALA A 109 -10.50 -6.70 -0.37
N LEU A 110 -10.79 -5.71 -1.22
CA LEU A 110 -12.01 -4.89 -1.18
C LEU A 110 -13.27 -5.72 -1.41
N GLN A 111 -13.20 -6.72 -2.29
CA GLN A 111 -14.29 -7.68 -2.54
C GLN A 111 -14.54 -8.63 -1.34
N GLN A 112 -13.55 -8.79 -0.45
CA GLN A 112 -13.62 -9.71 0.70
C GLN A 112 -13.77 -8.99 2.06
N ALA A 113 -13.61 -7.67 2.09
CA ALA A 113 -13.78 -6.89 3.29
C ALA A 113 -15.26 -6.86 3.68
N SER A 114 -15.54 -6.95 4.97
CA SER A 114 -16.87 -6.73 5.54
C SER A 114 -17.06 -5.25 5.94
N PRO A 115 -18.29 -4.81 6.24
CA PRO A 115 -18.54 -3.43 6.67
C PRO A 115 -17.73 -2.96 7.89
N GLY A 116 -17.30 -3.88 8.76
CA GLY A 116 -16.49 -3.57 9.94
C GLY A 116 -14.98 -3.67 9.72
N GLU A 117 -14.53 -3.85 8.47
CA GLU A 117 -13.13 -4.10 8.12
C GLU A 117 -12.58 -3.06 7.15
N ASP A 118 -11.27 -2.85 7.22
CA ASP A 118 -10.47 -2.07 6.28
C ASP A 118 -9.47 -2.97 5.55
N VAL A 119 -9.05 -2.54 4.36
CA VAL A 119 -7.90 -3.13 3.67
C VAL A 119 -6.64 -2.39 4.08
N VAL A 120 -5.58 -3.11 4.43
CA VAL A 120 -4.27 -2.53 4.75
C VAL A 120 -3.18 -3.13 3.89
N PHE A 121 -2.13 -2.36 3.61
CA PHE A 121 -1.02 -2.82 2.79
C PHE A 121 0.32 -2.25 3.22
N ALA A 122 1.38 -2.97 2.84
CA ALA A 122 2.74 -2.48 2.75
C ALA A 122 3.33 -2.92 1.41
N VAL A 123 3.90 -1.98 0.67
CA VAL A 123 4.54 -2.24 -0.63
C VAL A 123 5.92 -1.60 -0.67
N ILE A 124 6.86 -2.26 -1.33
CA ILE A 124 8.24 -1.80 -1.48
C ILE A 124 8.45 -1.41 -2.95
N GLY A 125 8.84 -0.16 -3.18
CA GLY A 125 9.25 0.34 -4.49
C GLY A 125 10.74 0.63 -4.55
N LEU A 126 11.34 0.53 -5.74
CA LEU A 126 12.69 1.05 -5.99
C LEU A 126 12.58 2.50 -6.45
N HIS A 127 13.01 3.43 -5.60
CA HIS A 127 12.96 4.87 -5.87
C HIS A 127 14.36 5.40 -6.20
N LYS A 128 14.43 6.52 -6.92
CA LYS A 128 15.71 7.19 -7.22
C LYS A 128 16.36 7.68 -5.93
N ALA A 129 17.66 7.44 -5.79
CA ALA A 129 18.50 7.90 -4.69
C ALA A 129 19.80 8.50 -5.24
N LEU A 130 20.57 9.19 -4.39
CA LEU A 130 21.87 9.80 -4.75
C LEU A 130 21.79 10.60 -6.06
N TYR A 131 20.93 11.63 -6.10
CA TYR A 131 20.69 12.46 -7.30
C TYR A 131 20.31 11.68 -8.58
N GLY A 132 19.77 10.47 -8.43
CA GLY A 132 19.36 9.62 -9.55
C GLY A 132 20.44 8.65 -10.05
N LEU A 133 21.60 8.60 -9.39
CA LEU A 133 22.69 7.66 -9.70
C LEU A 133 22.45 6.26 -9.13
N ALA A 134 21.57 6.13 -8.14
CA ALA A 134 21.21 4.86 -7.53
C ALA A 134 19.69 4.68 -7.42
N ARG A 135 19.28 3.45 -7.07
CA ARG A 135 17.93 3.16 -6.61
C ARG A 135 17.99 2.55 -5.22
N SER A 136 17.09 2.96 -4.32
CA SER A 136 16.94 2.39 -2.99
C SER A 136 15.53 1.83 -2.78
N PRO A 137 15.40 0.69 -2.08
CA PRO A 137 14.10 0.15 -1.68
C PRO A 137 13.49 1.08 -0.62
N ARG A 138 12.27 1.54 -0.90
CA ARG A 138 11.50 2.37 0.01
C ARG A 138 10.10 1.80 0.19
N VAL A 139 9.61 1.75 1.42
CA VAL A 139 8.30 1.22 1.78
C VAL A 139 7.26 2.34 1.81
N THR A 140 6.09 2.05 1.26
CA THR A 140 4.87 2.82 1.48
C THR A 140 3.81 1.89 2.07
N THR A 141 3.17 2.32 3.15
CA THR A 141 2.05 1.60 3.77
C THR A 141 0.77 2.40 3.65
N GLY A 142 -0.37 1.73 3.77
CA GLY A 142 -1.63 2.43 3.78
C GLY A 142 -2.81 1.59 4.20
N ARG A 143 -3.93 2.29 4.38
CA ARG A 143 -5.25 1.78 4.72
C ARG A 143 -6.24 2.27 3.68
N ILE A 144 -7.06 1.37 3.16
CA ILE A 144 -8.04 1.63 2.11
C ILE A 144 -9.40 1.11 2.54
N PHE A 145 -10.45 1.90 2.33
CA PHE A 145 -11.83 1.51 2.57
C PHE A 145 -12.79 2.32 1.71
N TYR A 146 -13.97 1.77 1.45
CA TYR A 146 -15.03 2.47 0.71
C TYR A 146 -16.11 2.93 1.67
N LYS A 147 -16.48 4.21 1.58
CA LYS A 147 -17.52 4.77 2.44
C LYS A 147 -18.12 6.02 1.83
N SER A 148 -19.45 6.10 1.85
CA SER A 148 -20.24 7.22 1.37
C SER A 148 -19.89 7.59 -0.08
N GLY A 149 -19.80 6.56 -0.95
CA GLY A 149 -19.48 6.74 -2.37
C GLY A 149 -18.04 7.17 -2.66
N LYS A 150 -17.12 7.04 -1.69
CA LYS A 150 -15.72 7.46 -1.83
C LYS A 150 -14.77 6.34 -1.44
N LEU A 151 -13.75 6.12 -2.28
CA LEU A 151 -12.60 5.29 -1.94
C LEU A 151 -11.63 6.14 -1.11
N ASN A 152 -11.50 5.79 0.16
CA ASN A 152 -10.60 6.44 1.09
C ASN A 152 -9.26 5.73 1.09
N LEU A 153 -8.17 6.49 1.04
CA LEU A 153 -6.80 6.01 1.18
C LEU A 153 -6.08 6.87 2.22
N ILE A 154 -5.64 6.23 3.30
CA ILE A 154 -4.81 6.84 4.34
C ILE A 154 -3.41 6.25 4.23
N VAL A 155 -2.41 7.08 3.95
CA VAL A 155 -1.01 6.62 3.90
C VAL A 155 -0.42 6.55 5.31
N GLY A 156 0.39 5.53 5.58
CA GLY A 156 1.12 5.34 6.83
C GLY A 156 2.56 5.84 6.69
N LEU A 157 3.47 4.91 6.41
CA LEU A 157 4.84 5.21 6.01
C LEU A 157 4.84 5.66 4.55
N VAL A 158 5.61 6.70 4.24
CA VAL A 158 5.67 7.30 2.90
C VAL A 158 7.11 7.25 2.40
N GLN A 159 7.38 6.35 1.45
CA GLN A 159 8.71 6.13 0.87
C GLN A 159 9.83 6.10 1.92
N GLN A 160 9.59 5.40 3.03
CA GLN A 160 10.59 5.26 4.07
C GLN A 160 11.66 4.27 3.64
N GLU A 161 12.94 4.58 3.89
CA GLU A 161 14.03 3.66 3.61
C GLU A 161 13.91 2.39 4.45
N ILE A 162 14.27 1.27 3.83
CA ILE A 162 14.20 -0.04 4.45
C ILE A 162 15.59 -0.45 4.88
N ASN A 163 15.74 -0.74 6.16
CA ASN A 163 16.92 -1.41 6.68
C ASN A 163 16.61 -2.89 6.84
N ASP A 164 17.27 -3.73 6.04
CA ASP A 164 17.10 -5.18 6.04
C ASP A 164 17.52 -5.85 7.37
N ARG A 165 18.23 -5.12 8.24
CA ARG A 165 18.64 -5.61 9.57
C ARG A 165 17.60 -5.41 10.66
N ASP A 166 16.58 -4.59 10.41
CA ASP A 166 15.55 -4.30 11.40
C ASP A 166 14.61 -5.50 11.59
N ASP A 167 14.37 -5.87 12.85
CA ASP A 167 13.35 -6.87 13.18
C ASP A 167 11.94 -6.28 13.02
N ARG A 168 11.18 -6.77 12.03
CA ARG A 168 9.80 -6.32 11.76
C ARG A 168 8.82 -6.59 12.90
N ARG A 169 9.15 -7.44 13.87
CA ARG A 169 8.36 -7.61 15.10
C ARG A 169 8.48 -6.40 16.03
N LEU A 170 9.64 -5.74 16.03
CA LEU A 170 9.93 -4.55 16.83
C LEU A 170 9.65 -3.27 16.05
N SER A 171 9.77 -3.31 14.73
CA SER A 171 9.50 -2.19 13.84
C SER A 171 8.55 -2.62 12.73
N PRO A 172 7.25 -2.83 13.02
CA PRO A 172 6.30 -3.26 12.01
C PRO A 172 6.05 -2.17 10.96
N PHE A 173 5.68 -2.58 9.75
CA PHE A 173 5.13 -1.68 8.75
C PHE A 173 3.70 -1.30 9.12
N THR A 174 3.57 -0.19 9.86
CA THR A 174 2.29 0.31 10.35
C THR A 174 1.50 0.98 9.23
N PRO A 175 0.25 0.55 8.94
CA PRO A 175 -0.61 1.21 7.97
C PRO A 175 -1.07 2.59 8.45
N GLY A 176 -1.67 3.39 7.56
CA GLY A 176 -2.27 4.67 7.94
C GLY A 176 -3.41 4.51 8.96
N SER A 177 -3.59 5.49 9.84
CA SER A 177 -4.62 5.44 10.91
C SER A 177 -5.80 6.36 10.60
N ARG A 178 -7.02 5.94 10.94
CA ARG A 178 -8.21 6.82 10.82
C ARG A 178 -8.16 7.98 11.82
N GLN A 179 -7.46 7.81 12.94
CA GLN A 179 -7.50 8.70 14.10
C GLN A 179 -6.35 9.71 14.05
N LYS A 180 -5.14 9.27 13.71
CA LYS A 180 -3.94 10.11 13.78
C LYS A 180 -3.27 10.24 12.42
N ALA A 181 -2.87 11.47 12.09
CA ALA A 181 -2.09 11.75 10.89
C ALA A 181 -0.71 11.08 10.95
N SER A 182 -0.34 10.41 9.87
CA SER A 182 0.96 9.74 9.75
C SER A 182 2.14 10.70 9.82
N PRO A 183 3.17 10.44 10.65
CA PRO A 183 4.29 11.36 10.84
C PRO A 183 5.15 11.49 9.56
N GLY A 184 5.98 12.53 9.53
CA GLY A 184 7.00 12.74 8.50
C GLY A 184 6.86 14.05 7.73
N GLU A 185 7.98 14.45 7.13
CA GLU A 185 8.15 15.69 6.37
C GLU A 185 7.94 15.43 4.88
N TRP A 186 6.67 15.36 4.49
CA TRP A 186 6.25 15.15 3.12
C TRP A 186 4.86 15.75 2.88
N THR A 187 4.56 16.02 1.61
CA THR A 187 3.26 16.52 1.16
C THR A 187 2.72 15.65 0.04
N LEU A 188 1.49 15.16 0.20
CA LEU A 188 0.76 14.50 -0.87
C LEU A 188 0.31 15.53 -1.90
N LEU A 189 0.49 15.16 -3.16
CA LEU A 189 0.11 15.96 -4.31
C LEU A 189 -0.87 15.10 -5.12
N THR A 190 -2.13 15.52 -5.09
CA THR A 190 -3.26 14.82 -5.69
C THR A 190 -4.26 15.85 -6.23
N ASP A 191 -5.07 15.41 -7.16
CA ASP A 191 -6.20 16.11 -7.77
C ASP A 191 -7.50 15.97 -6.97
N THR A 192 -7.55 15.13 -5.93
CA THR A 192 -8.66 15.08 -4.99
C THR A 192 -8.38 15.90 -3.72
N PRO A 193 -9.38 16.59 -3.13
CA PRO A 193 -9.21 17.22 -1.84
C PRO A 193 -8.76 16.23 -0.75
N LEU A 194 -7.83 16.67 0.08
CA LEU A 194 -7.37 15.92 1.25
C LEU A 194 -8.38 16.08 2.39
N VAL A 195 -8.83 14.96 2.96
CA VAL A 195 -9.59 14.92 4.23
C VAL A 195 -8.68 15.33 5.39
N ARG A 196 -7.44 14.84 5.33
CA ARG A 196 -6.32 15.16 6.24
C ARG A 196 -5.04 15.05 5.42
N ARG A 197 -3.92 15.60 5.90
CA ARG A 197 -2.66 15.66 5.13
C ARG A 197 -2.16 14.32 4.56
N ASP A 198 -2.59 13.20 5.15
CA ASP A 198 -2.27 11.82 4.82
C ASP A 198 -3.48 11.01 4.30
N TRP A 199 -4.65 11.63 4.17
CA TRP A 199 -5.92 10.97 3.86
C TRP A 199 -6.57 11.61 2.63
N MET A 200 -6.62 10.82 1.56
CA MET A 200 -7.29 11.14 0.29
C MET A 200 -8.64 10.42 0.19
N ALA A 201 -9.63 11.05 -0.43
CA ALA A 201 -10.93 10.44 -0.72
C ALA A 201 -11.30 10.64 -2.19
N PHE A 202 -11.39 9.56 -2.95
CA PHE A 202 -11.69 9.56 -4.38
C PHE A 202 -13.18 9.23 -4.59
N GLY A 203 -13.96 10.19 -5.08
CA GLY A 203 -15.37 10.00 -5.40
C GLY A 203 -15.60 9.20 -6.68
N GLU A 204 -16.86 8.87 -6.97
CA GLU A 204 -17.30 8.25 -8.23
C GLU A 204 -17.06 9.13 -9.44
N GLU A 205 -17.15 10.43 -9.25
CA GLU A 205 -16.88 11.48 -10.23
C GLU A 205 -15.39 11.66 -10.54
N TRP A 206 -14.49 11.11 -9.71
CA TRP A 206 -13.05 11.27 -9.91
C TRP A 206 -12.61 10.58 -11.19
N GLN A 207 -11.91 11.33 -12.03
CA GLN A 207 -11.34 10.87 -13.28
C GLN A 207 -9.83 11.03 -13.20
N ALA A 208 -9.11 10.09 -13.82
CA ALA A 208 -7.68 10.23 -13.98
C ALA A 208 -7.40 11.55 -14.73
N PRO A 209 -6.37 12.31 -14.36
CA PRO A 209 -5.92 13.41 -15.19
C PRO A 209 -5.66 12.88 -16.59
N ASP A 210 -6.16 13.59 -17.61
CA ASP A 210 -5.75 13.35 -19.00
C ASP A 210 -4.24 13.60 -19.06
N LEU A 211 -3.45 12.54 -18.86
CA LEU A 211 -2.05 12.57 -19.19
C LEU A 211 -2.02 12.87 -20.69
N PRO A 212 -1.39 13.97 -21.15
CA PRO A 212 -1.13 14.10 -22.58
C PRO A 212 -0.36 12.84 -22.94
N ALA A 213 -0.95 12.01 -23.81
CA ALA A 213 -0.36 10.76 -24.22
C ALA A 213 1.08 11.08 -24.64
N THR A 214 2.06 10.71 -23.80
CA THR A 214 3.46 10.71 -24.21
C THR A 214 3.51 9.70 -25.33
N VAL A 215 3.44 10.22 -26.55
CA VAL A 215 3.80 9.61 -27.82
C VAL A 215 3.78 8.09 -27.72
N VAL A 216 2.57 7.52 -27.74
CA VAL A 216 2.44 6.18 -28.30
C VAL A 216 2.81 6.38 -29.76
N GLU A 217 4.09 6.23 -30.04
CA GLU A 217 4.66 6.29 -31.37
C GLU A 217 3.88 5.25 -32.18
N LYS A 218 3.04 5.77 -33.07
CA LYS A 218 2.20 5.01 -33.97
C LYS A 218 3.13 4.07 -34.73
N LYS A 219 3.00 2.79 -34.43
CA LYS A 219 3.65 1.69 -35.14
C LYS A 219 3.10 1.65 -36.57
N ASP A 220 3.71 2.44 -37.45
CA ASP A 220 3.61 2.28 -38.89
C ASP A 220 5.02 2.10 -39.47
N ALA A 221 5.12 1.09 -40.32
CA ALA A 221 6.34 0.50 -40.80
C ALA A 221 7.11 1.40 -41.79
N ALA A 222 8.40 1.60 -41.52
CA ALA A 222 9.41 1.80 -42.56
C ALA A 222 10.73 1.16 -42.09
N ARG A 223 11.11 0.08 -42.76
CA ARG A 223 12.40 -0.61 -42.55
C ARG A 223 13.55 0.32 -42.97
N GLN A 224 14.45 0.63 -42.04
CA GLN A 224 15.85 0.92 -42.34
C GLN A 224 16.76 0.25 -41.29
N PRO A 225 17.91 -0.32 -41.68
CA PRO A 225 18.74 -1.13 -40.80
C PRO A 225 19.52 -0.22 -39.83
N VAL A 226 19.15 -0.22 -38.56
CA VAL A 226 19.86 0.53 -37.52
C VAL A 226 21.15 -0.23 -37.18
N LYS A 227 22.28 0.42 -37.46
CA LYS A 227 23.61 0.01 -37.01
C LYS A 227 23.61 -0.17 -35.49
N ARG A 228 23.99 -1.37 -35.06
CA ARG A 228 24.39 -1.70 -33.69
C ARG A 228 25.67 -0.91 -33.37
N HIS A 229 25.52 0.28 -32.79
CA HIS A 229 26.52 0.85 -31.89
C HIS A 229 25.84 0.99 -30.53
N GLU A 230 25.92 -0.09 -29.77
CA GLU A 230 25.59 -0.09 -28.35
C GLU A 230 26.49 0.91 -27.62
N ASP A 231 25.81 1.63 -26.74
CA ASP A 231 26.18 2.85 -26.07
C ASP A 231 27.15 2.57 -24.90
N LEU A 232 28.42 2.32 -25.23
CA LEU A 232 29.54 2.17 -24.28
C LEU A 232 29.85 3.46 -23.48
N ARG A 233 29.09 4.55 -23.68
CA ARG A 233 29.35 5.86 -23.06
C ARG A 233 28.72 6.00 -21.67
N LYS A 234 27.63 5.28 -21.39
CA LYS A 234 26.90 5.35 -20.10
C LYS A 234 27.69 4.83 -18.88
N PRO A 235 28.47 3.73 -18.96
CA PRO A 235 29.21 3.25 -17.80
C PRO A 235 30.37 4.18 -17.42
N ALA A 236 31.09 4.73 -18.41
CA ALA A 236 32.21 5.65 -18.18
C ALA A 236 31.77 6.98 -17.55
N GLU A 237 30.66 7.56 -18.02
CA GLU A 237 30.09 8.77 -17.43
C GLU A 237 29.65 8.56 -15.97
N ARG A 238 29.03 7.41 -15.65
CA ARG A 238 28.64 7.06 -14.27
C ARG A 238 29.85 6.87 -13.35
N LEU A 239 30.94 6.28 -13.85
CA LEU A 239 32.18 6.14 -13.09
C LEU A 239 32.84 7.50 -12.81
N ALA A 240 32.76 8.44 -13.75
CA ALA A 240 33.29 9.78 -13.58
C ALA A 240 32.53 10.56 -12.48
N THR A 241 31.19 10.54 -12.51
CA THR A 241 30.39 11.20 -11.46
C THR A 241 30.60 10.55 -10.09
N LEU A 242 30.78 9.22 -10.02
CA LEU A 242 31.04 8.52 -8.76
C LEU A 242 32.40 8.91 -8.15
N ASN A 243 33.42 9.14 -8.99
CA ASN A 243 34.73 9.66 -8.53
C ASN A 243 34.60 11.08 -7.97
N GLU A 244 33.88 11.96 -8.67
CA GLU A 244 33.68 13.34 -8.25
C GLU A 244 32.98 13.44 -6.89
N LEU A 245 31.94 12.62 -6.65
CA LEU A 245 31.24 12.57 -5.38
C LEU A 245 32.13 12.09 -4.21
N LYS A 246 33.05 11.16 -4.48
CA LYS A 246 34.04 10.71 -3.50
C LYS A 246 35.03 11.83 -3.19
N GLU A 247 35.53 12.53 -4.21
CA GLU A 247 36.46 13.65 -4.05
C GLU A 247 35.83 14.82 -3.28
N GLN A 248 34.53 15.05 -3.46
CA GLN A 248 33.74 16.02 -2.71
C GLN A 248 33.39 15.56 -1.28
N GLY A 249 33.76 14.34 -0.88
CA GLY A 249 33.46 13.78 0.44
C GLY A 249 31.97 13.50 0.68
N LEU A 250 31.16 13.46 -0.38
CA LEU A 250 29.71 13.23 -0.32
C LEU A 250 29.36 11.75 -0.18
N ILE A 251 30.30 10.86 -0.45
CA ILE A 251 30.20 9.42 -0.27
C ILE A 251 31.46 8.89 0.42
N THR A 252 31.31 7.82 1.19
CA THR A 252 32.41 7.15 1.88
C THR A 252 33.18 6.21 0.94
N GLU A 253 34.40 5.83 1.32
CA GLU A 253 35.25 4.92 0.54
C GLU A 253 34.60 3.55 0.31
N ASP A 254 33.87 3.05 1.30
CA ASP A 254 33.18 1.77 1.22
C ASP A 254 31.97 1.84 0.26
N GLU A 255 31.21 2.94 0.29
CA GLU A 255 30.10 3.19 -0.65
C GLU A 255 30.61 3.32 -2.10
N TYR A 256 31.71 4.03 -2.29
CA TYR A 256 32.38 4.15 -3.59
C TYR A 256 32.77 2.77 -4.16
N ARG A 257 33.39 1.92 -3.35
CA ARG A 257 33.85 0.58 -3.77
C ARG A 257 32.70 -0.33 -4.18
N VAL A 258 31.62 -0.37 -3.40
CA VAL A 258 30.43 -1.18 -3.71
C VAL A 258 29.79 -0.71 -5.02
N LYS A 259 29.65 0.60 -5.21
CA LYS A 259 29.01 1.18 -6.40
C LYS A 259 29.84 1.04 -7.66
N ARG A 260 31.16 1.17 -7.56
CA ARG A 260 32.08 0.93 -8.69
C ARG A 260 31.98 -0.52 -9.19
N LEU A 261 31.90 -1.49 -8.28
CA LEU A 261 31.74 -2.90 -8.64
C LEU A 261 30.39 -3.18 -9.31
N GLU A 262 29.31 -2.56 -8.84
CA GLU A 262 27.98 -2.67 -9.44
C GLU A 262 27.96 -2.13 -10.88
N ILE A 263 28.63 -1.01 -11.15
CA ILE A 263 28.74 -0.44 -12.50
C ILE A 263 29.59 -1.31 -13.42
N LEU A 264 30.71 -1.86 -12.92
CA LEU A 264 31.61 -2.71 -13.72
C LEU A 264 31.00 -4.07 -14.05
N ASN A 265 30.19 -4.64 -13.15
CA ASN A 265 29.48 -5.90 -13.39
C ASN A 265 28.27 -5.75 -14.34
N GLY A 266 27.86 -4.51 -14.64
CA GLY A 266 26.78 -4.20 -15.58
C GLY A 266 27.24 -3.89 -17.02
N ILE A 267 28.53 -4.08 -17.32
CA ILE A 267 29.15 -3.97 -18.64
C ILE A 267 29.22 -5.37 -19.27
#